data_AF-A0A9W3ADU0-F1
#
_entry.id   AF-A0A9W3ADU0-F1
#
_cell.length_a   1.000
_cell.length_b   1.000
_cell.length_c   1.000
_cell.angle_alpha   90.00
_cell.angle_beta   90.00
_cell.angle_gamma   90.00
#
_symmetry.space_group_name_H-M   'P 1'
#
loop_
_entity.id
_entity.type
_entity.pdbx_description
1 polymer ?
#
loop_
_entity_poly.entity_id
_entity_poly.type
_entity_poly.pdbx_seq_one_letter_code
_entity_poly.pdbx_strand_id
1 'polypeptide(L)'
;MNNRSLFPSQDMPKAMSTWHCNVTLANDWKNFNVITTGETLPEKFQVKDDETVYHSFNSYPMPAATFALAIGDWSSTNMTALINTNIKENNMPSCVVYSPLCLHDQTIDQLCQYLPHCFEALYSTLGSYPLKHLTIFIAPACFDSLGMACPHLLILSQSLLCPDLSMMYRVAHELCHTWFGILTGPKDWTEEWLTEGVCCYLEDKVHGIAMKWNPYEYQSRCNLRSFMKYRLLLSEISNTPEHLQTLRPNADDSVQEPNFVKNGLDPEKTVIQVHYLKGFFLLRHLEQKAGSDHFLSALKIFTNQQLGHLFSSKDFLHFIFKQCPNLGKTGLTVDQVCKDWLDSSGLPQELDTMSSELCSPYIQDIYDQVASIKLSKSLNRSVGKKSKLSHNILSLQLIPEQQVLFLDLLVEDSVTLSSNDFKELREIFQISTANPEVQHSWCELVISQHATRWLDDVRTFLIHHQSMGVYLYGELMISEHSAFQKLAFDCFSKVEKFMPEGTLQTVKSMLFPS
;
A
#
# COMPACT_ATOMS: atom_id res chain seq x y z
N MET A 1 17.31 -2.88 -3.09
CA MET A 1 18.72 -3.35 -3.03
C MET A 1 19.44 -2.81 -1.79
N ASN A 2 18.86 -2.97 -0.59
CA ASN A 2 19.33 -2.22 0.58
C ASN A 2 20.29 -3.04 1.46
N ASN A 3 20.15 -4.37 1.52
CA ASN A 3 20.90 -5.16 2.51
C ASN A 3 22.41 -5.28 2.25
N ARG A 4 22.89 -4.89 1.06
CA ARG A 4 24.33 -4.71 0.79
C ARG A 4 24.97 -3.58 1.62
N SER A 5 24.18 -2.64 2.13
CA SER A 5 24.65 -1.60 3.07
C SER A 5 24.70 -2.10 4.51
N LEU A 6 23.96 -3.17 4.83
CA LEU A 6 23.94 -3.80 6.15
C LEU A 6 25.01 -4.89 6.28
N PHE A 7 25.18 -5.72 5.25
CA PHE A 7 26.20 -6.78 5.21
C PHE A 7 26.61 -7.12 3.76
N PRO A 8 27.86 -7.58 3.53
CA PRO A 8 28.30 -8.03 2.21
C PRO A 8 27.45 -9.19 1.71
N SER A 9 26.77 -9.03 0.57
CA SER A 9 25.87 -10.04 0.01
C SER A 9 25.77 -9.98 -1.51
N GLN A 10 25.38 -11.10 -2.11
CA GLN A 10 24.95 -11.16 -3.50
C GLN A 10 23.47 -10.79 -3.57
N ASP A 11 23.21 -9.51 -3.70
CA ASP A 11 21.86 -8.96 -3.70
C ASP A 11 21.27 -9.02 -5.12
N MET A 12 20.88 -10.23 -5.54
CA MET A 12 20.15 -10.58 -6.78
C MET A 12 19.11 -11.69 -6.50
N PRO A 13 17.95 -11.77 -7.21
CA PRO A 13 16.82 -12.64 -6.82
C PRO A 13 17.20 -14.12 -6.82
N LYS A 14 18.08 -14.47 -7.76
CA LYS A 14 18.57 -15.84 -7.97
C LYS A 14 19.62 -16.26 -6.92
N ALA A 15 20.22 -15.30 -6.21
CA ALA A 15 21.18 -15.57 -5.15
C ALA A 15 20.43 -15.77 -3.82
N MET A 16 19.93 -16.98 -3.63
CA MET A 16 19.21 -17.37 -2.43
C MET A 16 20.12 -18.07 -1.42
N SER A 17 19.87 -17.84 -0.15
CA SER A 17 20.60 -18.48 0.95
C SER A 17 19.68 -18.77 2.13
N THR A 18 20.04 -19.77 2.93
CA THR A 18 19.54 -19.93 4.30
C THR A 18 20.44 -19.12 5.24
N TRP A 19 19.95 -18.77 6.43
CA TRP A 19 20.76 -18.04 7.41
C TRP A 19 20.49 -18.42 8.85
N HIS A 20 21.51 -18.18 9.68
CA HIS A 20 21.39 -18.03 11.12
C HIS A 20 21.80 -16.60 11.47
N CYS A 21 21.07 -15.97 12.37
CA CYS A 21 21.32 -14.62 12.85
C CYS A 21 21.51 -14.64 14.36
N ASN A 22 22.61 -14.06 14.84
CA ASN A 22 22.88 -13.84 16.26
C ASN A 22 23.01 -12.35 16.51
N VAL A 23 22.11 -11.79 17.30
CA VAL A 23 22.16 -10.40 17.73
C VAL A 23 22.53 -10.36 19.20
N THR A 24 23.65 -9.71 19.53
CA THR A 24 24.10 -9.57 20.92
C THR A 24 23.77 -8.18 21.41
N LEU A 25 23.03 -8.09 22.52
CA LEU A 25 22.73 -6.84 23.20
C LEU A 25 23.47 -6.79 24.53
N ALA A 26 24.06 -5.63 24.83
CA ALA A 26 24.62 -5.34 26.15
C ALA A 26 23.51 -5.25 27.21
N ASN A 27 23.83 -5.50 28.47
CA ASN A 27 22.87 -5.52 29.58
C ASN A 27 22.05 -4.24 29.75
N ASP A 28 22.59 -3.07 29.38
CA ASP A 28 21.87 -1.79 29.40
C ASP A 28 20.62 -1.81 28.49
N TRP A 29 20.57 -2.74 27.53
CA TRP A 29 19.54 -2.90 26.51
C TRP A 29 18.71 -4.17 26.73
N LYS A 30 18.80 -4.81 27.90
CA LYS A 30 18.14 -6.09 28.19
C LYS A 30 16.61 -6.09 28.04
N ASN A 31 15.99 -4.90 28.12
CA ASN A 31 14.54 -4.73 27.93
C ASN A 31 14.16 -4.63 26.45
N PHE A 32 15.13 -4.51 25.54
CA PHE A 32 14.86 -4.37 24.13
C PHE A 32 14.49 -5.73 23.53
N ASN A 33 13.55 -5.69 22.60
CA ASN A 33 13.21 -6.80 21.75
C ASN A 33 14.13 -6.81 20.53
N VAL A 34 14.44 -8.01 20.05
CA VAL A 34 15.03 -8.24 18.73
C VAL A 34 13.96 -8.92 17.89
N ILE A 35 13.63 -8.33 16.75
CA ILE A 35 12.69 -8.84 15.76
C ILE A 35 13.46 -9.02 14.46
N THR A 36 13.30 -10.18 13.82
CA THR A 36 14.05 -10.54 12.62
C THR A 36 13.24 -11.57 11.81
N THR A 37 13.63 -11.82 10.56
CA THR A 37 12.93 -12.69 9.60
C THR A 37 13.19 -14.18 9.85
N GLY A 38 13.06 -14.61 11.11
CA GLY A 38 13.24 -15.99 11.53
C GLY A 38 11.94 -16.80 11.54
N GLU A 39 12.06 -18.11 11.37
CA GLU A 39 10.92 -19.04 11.41
C GLU A 39 10.21 -19.09 12.78
N THR A 40 10.92 -18.67 13.83
CA THR A 40 10.44 -18.61 15.21
C THR A 40 10.78 -17.24 15.81
N LEU A 41 10.13 -16.92 16.94
CA LEU A 41 10.60 -15.81 17.78
C LEU A 41 12.07 -16.05 18.19
N PRO A 42 12.91 -15.00 18.23
CA PRO A 42 14.31 -15.17 18.57
C PRO A 42 14.50 -15.80 19.96
N GLU A 43 15.29 -16.87 20.00
CA GLU A 43 15.65 -17.56 21.23
C GLU A 43 16.69 -16.73 22.00
N LYS A 44 16.44 -16.50 23.30
CA LYS A 44 17.30 -15.66 24.14
C LYS A 44 18.23 -16.54 24.98
N PHE A 45 19.53 -16.24 24.94
CA PHE A 45 20.57 -16.91 25.72
C PHE A 45 21.42 -15.87 26.45
N GLN A 46 21.67 -16.08 27.74
CA GLN A 46 22.72 -15.33 28.43
C GLN A 46 24.07 -16.01 28.18
N VAL A 47 25.02 -15.26 27.60
CA VAL A 47 26.35 -15.79 27.27
C VAL A 47 27.40 -15.36 28.30
N LYS A 48 27.24 -14.16 28.86
CA LYS A 48 28.04 -13.60 29.97
C LYS A 48 27.12 -12.79 30.88
N ASP A 49 27.59 -12.45 32.08
CA ASP A 49 26.83 -11.64 33.04
C ASP A 49 26.32 -10.32 32.45
N ASP A 50 26.99 -9.78 31.41
CA ASP A 50 26.68 -8.49 30.76
C ASP A 50 26.14 -8.54 29.33
N GLU A 51 25.92 -9.73 28.74
CA GLU A 51 25.52 -9.87 27.32
C GLU A 51 24.38 -10.88 27.14
N THR A 52 23.32 -10.47 26.44
CA THR A 52 22.22 -11.35 26.01
C THR A 52 22.27 -11.54 24.50
N VAL A 53 22.26 -12.79 24.04
CA VAL A 53 22.25 -13.16 22.63
C VAL A 53 20.86 -13.62 22.22
N TYR A 54 20.40 -13.10 21.09
CA TYR A 54 19.15 -13.44 20.43
C TYR A 54 19.50 -14.21 19.15
N HIS A 55 19.14 -15.48 19.10
CA HIS A 55 19.36 -16.33 17.93
C HIS A 55 18.07 -16.49 17.14
N SER A 56 18.16 -16.42 15.82
CA SER A 56 17.10 -16.82 14.91
C SER A 56 17.69 -17.55 13.71
N PHE A 57 16.85 -18.27 12.97
CA PHE A 57 17.25 -18.91 11.73
C PHE A 57 16.13 -18.91 10.70
N ASN A 58 16.52 -19.05 9.44
CA ASN A 58 15.63 -19.32 8.32
C ASN A 58 16.25 -20.42 7.46
N SER A 59 15.55 -21.54 7.35
CA SER A 59 15.94 -22.74 6.60
C SER A 59 15.41 -22.74 5.17
N TYR A 60 14.50 -21.83 4.83
CA TYR A 60 14.05 -21.61 3.46
C TYR A 60 15.09 -20.77 2.71
N PRO A 61 15.59 -21.21 1.53
CA PRO A 61 16.46 -20.38 0.71
C PRO A 61 15.70 -19.13 0.27
N MET A 62 16.19 -17.95 0.66
CA MET A 62 15.58 -16.67 0.27
C MET A 62 16.64 -15.67 -0.19
N PRO A 63 16.29 -14.68 -1.03
CA PRO A 63 17.20 -13.61 -1.41
C PRO A 63 17.64 -12.78 -0.20
N ALA A 64 18.87 -12.27 -0.21
CA ALA A 64 19.39 -11.43 0.87
C ALA A 64 18.52 -10.19 1.16
N ALA A 65 17.83 -9.65 0.14
CA ALA A 65 16.89 -8.53 0.26
C ALA A 65 15.72 -8.79 1.23
N THR A 66 15.40 -10.05 1.53
CA THR A 66 14.32 -10.42 2.44
C THR A 66 14.72 -10.45 3.92
N PHE A 67 16.00 -10.22 4.23
CA PHE A 67 16.45 -10.09 5.62
C PHE A 67 15.98 -8.75 6.19
N ALA A 68 15.37 -8.77 7.37
CA ALA A 68 15.01 -7.56 8.11
C ALA A 68 15.33 -7.74 9.59
N LEU A 69 15.64 -6.63 10.26
CA LEU A 69 16.03 -6.57 11.67
C LEU A 69 15.46 -5.30 12.30
N ALA A 70 14.79 -5.44 13.44
CA ALA A 70 14.37 -4.34 14.28
C ALA A 70 14.78 -4.60 15.74
N ILE A 71 15.40 -3.62 16.37
CA ILE A 71 15.86 -3.67 17.77
C ILE A 71 15.32 -2.46 18.51
N GLY A 72 14.60 -2.66 19.61
CA GLY A 72 13.91 -1.57 20.30
C GLY A 72 13.05 -2.02 21.46
N ASP A 73 12.61 -1.04 22.26
CA ASP A 73 11.69 -1.27 23.37
C ASP A 73 10.24 -1.14 22.87
N TRP A 74 9.54 -2.27 22.82
CA TRP A 74 8.17 -2.37 22.30
C TRP A 74 7.33 -3.28 23.18
N SER A 75 6.04 -2.95 23.26
CA SER A 75 5.06 -3.82 23.89
C SER A 75 4.75 -4.98 22.95
N SER A 76 4.72 -6.20 23.48
CA SER A 76 4.48 -7.41 22.70
C SER A 76 3.25 -8.17 23.19
N THR A 77 2.43 -8.66 22.27
CA THR A 77 1.23 -9.44 22.59
C THR A 77 1.11 -10.67 21.70
N ASN A 78 0.84 -11.83 22.31
CA ASN A 78 0.51 -13.05 21.59
C ASN A 78 -0.96 -12.99 21.13
N MET A 79 -1.15 -12.67 19.85
CA MET A 79 -2.48 -12.52 19.25
C MET A 79 -3.23 -13.85 19.19
N THR A 80 -2.52 -14.95 18.95
CA THR A 80 -3.12 -16.29 18.88
C THR A 80 -3.79 -16.66 20.20
N ALA A 81 -3.20 -16.28 21.34
CA ALA A 81 -3.78 -16.52 22.66
C ALA A 81 -5.02 -15.64 22.93
N LEU A 82 -5.06 -14.40 22.42
CA LEU A 82 -6.19 -13.49 22.60
C LEU A 82 -7.38 -13.83 21.72
N ILE A 83 -7.13 -14.23 20.48
CA ILE A 83 -8.16 -14.39 19.46
C ILE A 83 -9.12 -15.55 19.80
N ASN A 84 -8.73 -16.53 20.62
CA ASN A 84 -9.56 -17.57 21.28
C ASN A 84 -10.82 -18.08 20.51
N THR A 85 -10.74 -18.14 19.18
CA THR A 85 -11.89 -18.43 18.33
C THR A 85 -11.78 -19.79 17.69
N ASN A 86 -12.94 -20.43 17.54
CA ASN A 86 -13.25 -21.60 16.71
C ASN A 86 -12.89 -21.44 15.20
N ILE A 87 -11.85 -20.69 14.86
CA ILE A 87 -11.21 -20.77 13.55
C ILE A 87 -10.69 -22.20 13.50
N LYS A 88 -11.27 -23.04 12.64
CA LYS A 88 -10.81 -24.41 12.42
C LYS A 88 -9.28 -24.40 12.39
N GLU A 89 -8.65 -25.21 13.25
CA GLU A 89 -7.26 -25.15 13.76
C GLU A 89 -6.09 -25.08 12.73
N ASN A 90 -6.25 -24.58 11.50
CA ASN A 90 -5.22 -24.63 10.46
C ASN A 90 -5.11 -23.39 9.54
N ASN A 91 -5.84 -22.29 9.77
CA ASN A 91 -5.87 -21.18 8.80
C ASN A 91 -5.08 -19.92 9.20
N MET A 92 -4.86 -19.68 10.49
CA MET A 92 -4.08 -18.55 11.00
C MET A 92 -2.79 -19.07 11.65
N PRO A 93 -1.61 -18.52 11.32
CA PRO A 93 -0.35 -18.89 11.96
C PRO A 93 -0.30 -18.47 13.44
N SER A 94 0.71 -18.96 14.18
CA SER A 94 1.07 -18.32 15.43
C SER A 94 1.42 -16.85 15.15
N CYS A 95 0.83 -15.92 15.89
CA CYS A 95 0.94 -14.50 15.62
C CYS A 95 1.34 -13.72 16.88
N VAL A 96 2.40 -12.93 16.77
CA VAL A 96 2.84 -12.01 17.82
C VAL A 96 2.94 -10.60 17.25
N VAL A 97 2.34 -9.65 17.95
CA VAL A 97 2.36 -8.24 17.58
C VAL A 97 3.33 -7.48 18.48
N TYR A 98 4.15 -6.63 17.89
CA TYR A 98 4.98 -5.64 18.56
C TYR A 98 4.56 -4.24 18.14
N SER A 99 4.44 -3.32 19.10
CA SER A 99 4.08 -1.93 18.82
C SER A 99 4.64 -0.96 19.87
N PRO A 100 4.76 0.34 19.54
CA PRO A 100 5.03 1.36 20.54
C PRO A 100 3.97 1.33 21.65
N LEU A 101 4.40 1.51 22.90
CA LEU A 101 3.51 1.45 24.07
C LEU A 101 2.27 2.36 23.94
N CYS A 102 2.45 3.57 23.38
CA CYS A 102 1.36 4.53 23.19
C CYS A 102 0.32 4.11 22.14
N LEU A 103 0.62 3.15 21.28
CA LEU A 103 -0.26 2.63 20.24
C LEU A 103 -0.73 1.20 20.54
N HIS A 104 -0.28 0.61 21.65
CA HIS A 104 -0.44 -0.83 21.90
C HIS A 104 -1.91 -1.25 21.94
N ASP A 105 -2.71 -0.62 22.82
CA ASP A 105 -4.12 -0.99 22.99
C ASP A 105 -4.91 -0.84 21.67
N GLN A 106 -4.71 0.27 20.95
CA GLN A 106 -5.34 0.51 19.65
C GLN A 106 -4.92 -0.54 18.61
N THR A 107 -3.63 -0.91 18.59
CA THR A 107 -3.11 -1.94 17.69
C THR A 107 -3.79 -3.28 17.94
N ILE A 108 -3.84 -3.70 19.20
CA ILE A 108 -4.39 -5.00 19.57
C ILE A 108 -5.89 -5.05 19.29
N ASP A 109 -6.64 -4.01 19.65
CA ASP A 109 -8.08 -3.91 19.39
C ASP A 109 -8.40 -4.10 17.90
N GLN A 110 -7.75 -3.32 17.03
CA GLN A 110 -8.01 -3.35 15.59
C GLN A 110 -7.54 -4.66 14.92
N LEU A 111 -6.34 -5.15 15.26
CA LEU A 111 -5.83 -6.40 14.68
C LEU A 111 -6.63 -7.63 15.17
N CYS A 112 -7.10 -7.62 16.42
CA CYS A 112 -8.00 -8.68 16.93
C CYS A 112 -9.31 -8.72 16.14
N GLN A 113 -9.85 -7.55 15.77
CA GLN A 113 -11.07 -7.46 14.99
C GLN A 113 -10.87 -7.92 13.52
N TYR A 114 -9.74 -7.60 12.91
CA TYR A 114 -9.52 -7.81 11.48
C TYR A 114 -8.86 -9.15 11.11
N LEU A 115 -7.80 -9.56 11.81
CA LEU A 115 -6.96 -10.69 11.40
C LEU A 115 -7.72 -12.02 11.26
N PRO A 116 -8.62 -12.43 12.17
CA PRO A 116 -9.39 -13.67 12.03
C PRO A 116 -10.09 -13.78 10.68
N HIS A 117 -10.81 -12.72 10.29
CA HIS A 117 -11.57 -12.68 9.05
C HIS A 117 -10.67 -12.52 7.83
N CYS A 118 -9.55 -11.80 7.97
CA CYS A 118 -8.54 -11.70 6.91
C CYS A 118 -7.91 -13.06 6.58
N PHE A 119 -7.57 -13.88 7.58
CA PHE A 119 -7.03 -15.22 7.36
C PHE A 119 -8.07 -16.20 6.79
N GLU A 120 -9.34 -16.08 7.17
CA GLU A 120 -10.45 -16.81 6.54
C GLU A 120 -10.60 -16.42 5.06
N ALA A 121 -10.52 -15.13 4.75
CA ALA A 121 -10.55 -14.61 3.38
C ALA A 121 -9.37 -15.14 2.56
N LEU A 122 -8.14 -15.02 3.07
CA LEU A 122 -6.93 -15.56 2.44
C LEU A 122 -7.03 -17.06 2.19
N TYR A 123 -7.56 -17.82 3.15
CA TYR A 123 -7.77 -19.25 2.97
C TYR A 123 -8.72 -19.57 1.81
N SER A 124 -9.79 -18.79 1.68
CA SER A 124 -10.73 -18.95 0.56
C SER A 124 -10.06 -18.63 -0.79
N THR A 125 -9.28 -17.55 -0.85
CA THR A 125 -8.69 -17.00 -2.08
C THR A 125 -7.41 -17.73 -2.52
N LEU A 126 -6.45 -17.94 -1.62
CA LEU A 126 -5.11 -18.45 -1.91
C LEU A 126 -4.84 -19.83 -1.27
N GLY A 127 -5.62 -20.22 -0.27
CA GLY A 127 -5.43 -21.49 0.46
C GLY A 127 -4.74 -21.30 1.80
N SER A 128 -4.31 -22.39 2.42
CA SER A 128 -3.69 -22.37 3.76
C SER A 128 -2.49 -21.43 3.81
N TYR A 129 -2.43 -20.61 4.86
CA TYR A 129 -1.29 -19.75 5.09
C TYR A 129 -0.02 -20.61 5.25
N PRO A 130 1.02 -20.38 4.43
CA PRO A 130 2.10 -21.35 4.26
C PRO A 130 3.17 -21.28 5.36
N LEU A 131 3.24 -20.19 6.12
CA LEU A 131 4.20 -20.03 7.22
C LEU A 131 3.55 -20.39 8.56
N LYS A 132 4.33 -20.99 9.47
CA LYS A 132 3.82 -21.41 10.79
C LYS A 132 3.69 -20.28 11.80
N HIS A 133 4.50 -19.23 11.62
CA HIS A 133 4.63 -18.09 12.51
C HIS A 133 4.63 -16.80 11.70
N LEU A 134 4.00 -15.77 12.26
CA LEU A 134 3.99 -14.41 11.76
C LEU A 134 4.21 -13.43 12.91
N THR A 135 5.22 -12.60 12.81
CA THR A 135 5.37 -11.42 13.64
C THR A 135 4.80 -10.21 12.90
N ILE A 136 3.99 -9.40 13.56
CA ILE A 136 3.55 -8.10 13.04
C ILE A 136 4.21 -7.01 13.88
N PHE A 137 4.89 -6.07 13.25
CA PHE A 137 5.55 -4.95 13.89
C PHE A 137 4.95 -3.63 13.41
N ILE A 138 4.34 -2.87 14.32
CA ILE A 138 3.91 -1.50 14.03
C ILE A 138 5.12 -0.59 14.13
N ALA A 139 5.58 -0.09 12.99
CA ALA A 139 6.72 0.79 12.90
C ALA A 139 6.35 2.22 13.39
N PRO A 140 7.34 2.97 13.91
CA PRO A 140 7.15 4.38 14.26
C PRO A 140 6.75 5.24 13.06
N ALA A 141 6.30 6.47 13.34
CA ALA A 141 5.83 7.44 12.35
C ALA A 141 6.80 7.75 11.19
N CYS A 142 8.10 7.49 11.37
CA CYS A 142 9.14 7.73 10.37
C CYS A 142 9.35 6.59 9.38
N PHE A 143 8.59 5.50 9.48
CA PHE A 143 8.59 4.47 8.47
C PHE A 143 8.08 5.06 7.14
N ASP A 144 8.84 4.87 6.06
CA ASP A 144 8.65 5.50 4.76
C ASP A 144 7.69 4.73 3.83
N SER A 145 7.22 3.55 4.25
CA SER A 145 6.18 2.79 3.57
C SER A 145 4.92 2.67 4.44
N LEU A 146 3.80 2.28 3.82
CA LEU A 146 2.60 1.85 4.55
C LEU A 146 2.74 0.43 5.10
N GLY A 147 3.51 -0.41 4.42
CA GLY A 147 3.77 -1.79 4.80
C GLY A 147 5.03 -2.34 4.13
N MET A 148 5.57 -3.39 4.71
CA MET A 148 6.65 -4.18 4.13
C MET A 148 6.51 -5.61 4.61
N ALA A 149 6.25 -6.52 3.68
CA ALA A 149 6.22 -7.93 3.93
C ALA A 149 7.63 -8.54 3.84
N CYS A 150 8.02 -9.24 4.89
CA CYS A 150 9.23 -10.05 4.96
C CYS A 150 8.87 -11.47 5.38
N PRO A 151 9.75 -12.48 5.16
CA PRO A 151 9.53 -13.83 5.67
C PRO A 151 9.28 -13.79 7.18
N HIS A 152 8.12 -14.31 7.60
CA HIS A 152 7.68 -14.36 9.01
C HIS A 152 7.52 -13.00 9.71
N LEU A 153 7.65 -11.87 9.02
CA LEU A 153 7.61 -10.53 9.60
C LEU A 153 6.85 -9.57 8.70
N LEU A 154 5.76 -8.99 9.23
CA LEU A 154 5.02 -7.90 8.61
C LEU A 154 5.39 -6.60 9.33
N ILE A 155 5.99 -5.63 8.62
CA ILE A 155 6.22 -4.30 9.17
C ILE A 155 5.11 -3.40 8.64
N LEU A 156 4.36 -2.74 9.53
CA LEU A 156 3.22 -1.92 9.18
C LEU A 156 3.39 -0.50 9.71
N SER A 157 3.02 0.50 8.92
CA SER A 157 2.98 1.88 9.39
C SER A 157 1.88 2.07 10.44
N GLN A 158 2.16 2.89 11.46
CA GLN A 158 1.12 3.36 12.38
C GLN A 158 -0.03 4.09 11.67
N SER A 159 0.18 4.60 10.46
CA SER A 159 -0.86 5.22 9.63
C SER A 159 -2.00 4.27 9.26
N LEU A 160 -1.80 2.95 9.37
CA LEU A 160 -2.86 1.97 9.12
C LEU A 160 -3.85 1.86 10.28
N LEU A 161 -3.51 2.38 11.46
CA LEU A 161 -4.33 2.25 12.66
C LEU A 161 -5.48 3.26 12.66
N CYS A 162 -6.56 2.96 11.94
CA CYS A 162 -7.78 3.77 11.88
C CYS A 162 -8.97 3.02 12.51
N PRO A 163 -9.79 3.66 13.38
CA PRO A 163 -10.87 2.97 14.11
C PRO A 163 -11.92 2.28 13.22
N ASP A 164 -12.09 2.74 11.99
CA ASP A 164 -13.06 2.18 11.03
C ASP A 164 -12.53 1.00 10.21
N LEU A 165 -11.27 0.59 10.44
CA LEU A 165 -10.55 -0.46 9.72
C LEU A 165 -10.42 -0.22 8.19
N SER A 166 -10.74 0.98 7.70
CA SER A 166 -10.75 1.30 6.27
C SER A 166 -9.38 1.15 5.61
N MET A 167 -8.29 1.31 6.37
CA MET A 167 -6.90 1.11 5.92
C MET A 167 -6.42 -0.34 5.98
N MET A 168 -7.18 -1.26 6.58
CA MET A 168 -6.75 -2.66 6.76
C MET A 168 -6.66 -3.46 5.46
N TYR A 169 -7.11 -2.89 4.33
CA TYR A 169 -6.82 -3.45 3.02
C TYR A 169 -5.32 -3.51 2.74
N ARG A 170 -4.52 -2.60 3.32
CA ARG A 170 -3.05 -2.67 3.27
C ARG A 170 -2.52 -3.86 4.06
N VAL A 171 -3.13 -4.24 5.18
CA VAL A 171 -2.76 -5.50 5.86
C VAL A 171 -3.04 -6.72 4.96
N ALA A 172 -4.16 -6.71 4.22
CA ALA A 172 -4.44 -7.75 3.25
C ALA A 172 -3.44 -7.78 2.09
N HIS A 173 -3.01 -6.61 1.59
CA HIS A 173 -1.93 -6.48 0.61
C HIS A 173 -0.65 -7.15 1.10
N GLU A 174 -0.17 -6.74 2.27
CA GLU A 174 1.09 -7.25 2.83
C GLU A 174 1.03 -8.74 3.14
N LEU A 175 -0.14 -9.27 3.56
CA LEU A 175 -0.30 -10.71 3.75
C LEU A 175 -0.26 -11.50 2.44
N CYS A 176 -0.77 -10.94 1.34
CA CYS A 176 -0.70 -11.58 0.01
C CYS A 176 0.75 -11.79 -0.45
N HIS A 177 1.68 -10.92 -0.05
CA HIS A 177 3.10 -11.08 -0.39
C HIS A 177 3.72 -12.37 0.11
N THR A 178 3.13 -12.99 1.15
CA THR A 178 3.56 -14.31 1.63
C THR A 178 3.58 -15.32 0.47
N TRP A 179 2.57 -15.29 -0.40
CA TRP A 179 2.56 -16.11 -1.62
C TRP A 179 3.32 -15.44 -2.76
N PHE A 180 3.13 -14.14 -3.00
CA PHE A 180 3.69 -13.40 -4.14
C PHE A 180 4.75 -12.37 -3.70
N GLY A 181 6.02 -12.75 -3.77
CA GLY A 181 7.18 -11.93 -3.40
C GLY A 181 8.07 -12.60 -2.37
N ILE A 182 7.48 -13.39 -1.46
CA ILE A 182 8.23 -14.13 -0.43
C ILE A 182 8.45 -15.59 -0.84
N LEU A 183 7.40 -16.42 -0.92
CA LEU A 183 7.55 -17.86 -1.20
C LEU A 183 7.58 -18.20 -2.69
N THR A 184 7.04 -17.32 -3.52
CA THR A 184 7.16 -17.38 -4.97
C THR A 184 7.53 -15.98 -5.45
N GLY A 185 8.16 -15.86 -6.60
CA GLY A 185 8.56 -14.54 -7.08
C GLY A 185 9.07 -14.52 -8.50
N PRO A 186 9.37 -13.33 -9.03
CA PRO A 186 9.81 -13.20 -10.40
C PRO A 186 11.25 -13.69 -10.56
N LYS A 187 11.57 -14.28 -11.72
CA LYS A 187 12.95 -14.63 -12.12
C LYS A 187 13.83 -13.40 -12.27
N ASP A 188 13.22 -12.24 -12.53
CA ASP A 188 13.86 -10.95 -12.72
C ASP A 188 13.14 -9.89 -11.86
N TRP A 189 13.87 -9.15 -11.03
CA TRP A 189 13.26 -8.16 -10.13
C TRP A 189 12.58 -7.00 -10.85
N THR A 190 12.95 -6.74 -12.10
CA THR A 190 12.29 -5.72 -12.91
C THR A 190 10.86 -6.11 -13.29
N GLU A 191 10.47 -7.39 -13.13
CA GLU A 191 9.08 -7.86 -13.31
C GLU A 191 8.27 -7.76 -12.00
N GLU A 192 8.45 -6.68 -11.26
CA GLU A 192 7.82 -6.43 -9.94
C GLU A 192 6.29 -6.43 -9.99
N TRP A 193 5.67 -6.21 -11.15
CA TRP A 193 4.21 -6.33 -11.31
C TRP A 193 3.68 -7.73 -10.91
N LEU A 194 4.51 -8.78 -10.98
CA LEU A 194 4.14 -10.14 -10.57
C LEU A 194 3.98 -10.27 -9.05
N THR A 195 4.56 -9.36 -8.27
CA THR A 195 4.36 -9.27 -6.82
C THR A 195 3.33 -8.20 -6.52
N GLU A 196 3.62 -6.96 -6.89
CA GLU A 196 2.86 -5.78 -6.48
C GLU A 196 1.53 -5.66 -7.21
N GLY A 197 1.52 -5.93 -8.52
CA GLY A 197 0.28 -5.94 -9.30
C GLY A 197 -0.69 -7.02 -8.83
N VAL A 198 -0.17 -8.20 -8.48
CA VAL A 198 -0.96 -9.31 -7.93
C VAL A 198 -1.48 -9.01 -6.53
N CYS A 199 -0.64 -8.47 -5.63
CA CYS A 199 -1.07 -8.10 -4.28
C CYS A 199 -2.08 -6.96 -4.30
N CYS A 200 -1.87 -5.92 -5.13
CA CYS A 200 -2.82 -4.83 -5.36
C CYS A 200 -4.18 -5.34 -5.91
N TYR A 201 -4.17 -6.39 -6.73
CA TYR A 201 -5.39 -7.02 -7.24
C TYR A 201 -6.15 -7.81 -6.18
N LEU A 202 -5.43 -8.50 -5.30
CA LEU A 202 -6.02 -9.36 -4.26
C LEU A 202 -6.46 -8.58 -3.02
N GLU A 203 -5.81 -7.45 -2.69
CA GLU A 203 -6.04 -6.69 -1.46
C GLU A 203 -7.52 -6.33 -1.26
N ASP A 204 -8.19 -5.83 -2.30
CA ASP A 204 -9.58 -5.37 -2.24
C ASP A 204 -10.54 -6.56 -2.09
N LYS A 205 -10.20 -7.70 -2.71
CA LYS A 205 -11.00 -8.92 -2.61
C LYS A 205 -10.92 -9.51 -1.22
N VAL A 206 -9.71 -9.69 -0.71
CA VAL A 206 -9.45 -10.23 0.63
C VAL A 206 -10.07 -9.30 1.68
N HIS A 207 -9.86 -7.99 1.55
CA HIS A 207 -10.42 -7.00 2.46
C HIS A 207 -11.94 -7.01 2.45
N GLY A 208 -12.58 -7.02 1.28
CA GLY A 208 -14.04 -7.03 1.18
C GLY A 208 -14.69 -8.29 1.78
N ILE A 209 -14.04 -9.45 1.63
CA ILE A 209 -14.46 -10.69 2.29
C ILE A 209 -14.25 -10.59 3.81
N ALA A 210 -13.10 -10.08 4.26
CA ALA A 210 -12.78 -9.93 5.68
C ALA A 210 -13.75 -8.98 6.39
N MET A 211 -14.12 -7.88 5.73
CA MET A 211 -15.12 -6.92 6.22
C MET A 211 -16.56 -7.42 6.06
N LYS A 212 -16.77 -8.57 5.41
CA LYS A 212 -18.08 -9.19 5.18
C LYS A 212 -19.07 -8.26 4.47
N TRP A 213 -18.58 -7.49 3.51
CA TRP A 213 -19.44 -6.63 2.70
C TRP A 213 -20.47 -7.46 1.95
N ASN A 214 -21.70 -6.97 1.90
CA ASN A 214 -22.72 -7.59 1.05
C ASN A 214 -22.34 -7.43 -0.44
N PRO A 215 -22.88 -8.25 -1.36
CA PRO A 215 -22.46 -8.22 -2.76
C PRO A 215 -22.55 -6.85 -3.45
N TYR A 216 -23.57 -6.05 -3.11
CA TYR A 216 -23.74 -4.71 -3.68
C TYR A 216 -22.69 -3.73 -3.16
N GLU A 217 -22.45 -3.69 -1.84
CA GLU A 217 -21.42 -2.85 -1.24
C GLU A 217 -20.03 -3.26 -1.73
N TYR A 218 -19.73 -4.56 -1.75
CA TYR A 218 -18.48 -5.10 -2.25
C TYR A 218 -18.19 -4.64 -3.68
N GLN A 219 -19.16 -4.80 -4.59
CA GLN A 219 -19.00 -4.38 -5.98
C GLN A 219 -18.83 -2.86 -6.10
N SER A 220 -19.63 -2.09 -5.36
CA SER A 220 -19.58 -0.62 -5.39
C SER A 220 -18.24 -0.06 -4.89
N ARG A 221 -17.72 -0.60 -3.78
CA ARG A 221 -16.40 -0.23 -3.23
C ARG A 221 -15.25 -0.66 -4.11
N CYS A 222 -15.26 -1.90 -4.62
CA CYS A 222 -14.22 -2.38 -5.54
C CYS A 222 -14.18 -1.55 -6.83
N ASN A 223 -15.33 -1.17 -7.38
CA ASN A 223 -15.41 -0.28 -8.55
C ASN A 223 -14.91 1.13 -8.23
N LEU A 224 -15.30 1.70 -7.08
CA LEU A 224 -14.81 3.00 -6.63
C LEU A 224 -13.28 3.01 -6.46
N ARG A 225 -12.70 2.04 -5.75
CA ARG A 225 -11.24 1.93 -5.59
C ARG A 225 -10.53 1.70 -6.92
N SER A 226 -11.12 0.93 -7.83
CA SER A 226 -10.56 0.76 -9.17
C SER A 226 -10.62 2.04 -10.01
N PHE A 227 -11.68 2.82 -9.87
CA PHE A 227 -11.79 4.14 -10.51
C PHE A 227 -10.72 5.11 -9.96
N MET A 228 -10.49 5.12 -8.66
CA MET A 228 -9.42 5.91 -8.03
C MET A 228 -8.04 5.44 -8.50
N LYS A 229 -7.77 4.12 -8.54
CA LYS A 229 -6.55 3.54 -9.10
C LYS A 229 -6.35 3.91 -10.58
N TYR A 230 -7.42 3.99 -11.36
CA TYR A 230 -7.36 4.43 -12.76
C TYR A 230 -6.95 5.90 -12.88
N ARG A 231 -7.58 6.79 -12.10
CA ARG A 231 -7.18 8.21 -12.02
C ARG A 231 -5.71 8.37 -11.64
N LEU A 232 -5.27 7.62 -10.63
CA LEU A 232 -3.87 7.62 -10.20
C LEU A 232 -2.94 7.10 -11.31
N LEU A 233 -3.29 6.01 -12.00
CA LEU A 233 -2.49 5.47 -13.10
C LEU A 233 -2.35 6.48 -14.25
N LEU A 234 -3.41 7.23 -14.58
CA LEU A 234 -3.33 8.30 -15.57
C LEU A 234 -2.28 9.36 -15.17
N SER A 235 -2.33 9.82 -13.91
CA SER A 235 -1.36 10.76 -13.36
C SER A 235 0.07 10.20 -13.40
N GLU A 236 0.26 8.98 -12.90
CA GLU A 236 1.57 8.29 -12.88
C GLU A 236 2.17 8.15 -14.28
N ILE A 237 1.38 7.70 -15.27
CA ILE A 237 1.85 7.55 -16.65
C ILE A 237 2.24 8.91 -17.25
N SER A 238 1.47 9.96 -16.99
CA SER A 238 1.79 11.31 -17.49
C SER A 238 3.08 11.90 -16.91
N ASN A 239 3.48 11.47 -15.70
CA ASN A 239 4.63 12.01 -14.97
C ASN A 239 5.84 11.06 -14.95
N THR A 240 5.69 9.83 -15.45
CA THR A 240 6.75 8.83 -15.50
C THR A 240 7.35 8.73 -16.91
N PRO A 241 8.68 8.70 -17.09
CA PRO A 241 9.29 8.47 -18.40
C PRO A 241 8.87 7.13 -19.04
N GLU A 242 8.69 7.08 -20.37
CA GLU A 242 8.15 5.91 -21.08
C GLU A 242 8.83 4.58 -20.75
N HIS A 243 10.16 4.55 -20.63
CA HIS A 243 10.94 3.35 -20.31
C HIS A 243 10.73 2.82 -18.89
N LEU A 244 10.12 3.61 -17.99
CA LEU A 244 9.72 3.18 -16.64
C LEU A 244 8.23 2.82 -16.56
N GLN A 245 7.49 2.88 -17.68
CA GLN A 245 6.07 2.56 -17.75
C GLN A 245 5.78 1.11 -18.19
N THR A 246 6.82 0.38 -18.60
CA THR A 246 6.75 -1.05 -18.98
C THR A 246 6.78 -1.92 -17.73
N LEU A 247 6.21 -3.13 -17.83
CA LEU A 247 6.15 -4.08 -16.71
C LEU A 247 7.20 -5.18 -16.79
N ARG A 248 7.95 -5.26 -17.88
CA ARG A 248 9.10 -6.17 -17.99
C ARG A 248 10.18 -5.60 -18.93
N PRO A 249 11.40 -6.15 -18.90
CA PRO A 249 12.46 -5.77 -19.82
C PRO A 249 12.11 -6.14 -21.27
N ASN A 250 12.31 -5.19 -22.19
CA ASN A 250 12.25 -5.49 -23.61
C ASN A 250 13.47 -6.31 -24.04
N ALA A 251 13.27 -7.30 -24.92
CA ALA A 251 14.34 -8.20 -25.37
C ALA A 251 15.52 -7.46 -26.04
N ASP A 252 15.27 -6.27 -26.58
CA ASP A 252 16.27 -5.40 -27.23
C ASP A 252 17.14 -4.61 -26.22
N ASP A 253 16.76 -4.56 -24.93
CA ASP A 253 17.55 -3.91 -23.86
C ASP A 253 18.61 -4.85 -23.24
N SER A 254 18.86 -6.00 -23.86
CA SER A 254 19.85 -7.01 -23.42
C SER A 254 21.32 -6.54 -23.52
N VAL A 255 21.57 -5.25 -23.77
CA VAL A 255 22.90 -4.67 -23.89
C VAL A 255 23.17 -3.71 -22.72
N GLN A 256 24.06 -4.16 -21.83
CA GLN A 256 24.97 -3.37 -20.98
C GLN A 256 24.32 -2.44 -19.93
N GLU A 257 24.08 -2.99 -18.73
CA GLU A 257 24.80 -2.64 -17.50
C GLU A 257 24.17 -3.38 -16.30
N PRO A 258 24.93 -4.22 -15.57
CA PRO A 258 24.39 -5.00 -14.44
C PRO A 258 24.09 -4.16 -13.18
N ASN A 259 24.18 -2.83 -13.25
CA ASN A 259 24.21 -1.95 -12.07
C ASN A 259 23.01 -1.02 -11.91
N PHE A 260 22.08 -0.96 -12.86
CA PHE A 260 20.90 -0.13 -12.73
C PHE A 260 19.64 -0.94 -12.99
N VAL A 261 18.73 -0.93 -12.01
CA VAL A 261 17.38 -1.43 -12.19
C VAL A 261 16.73 -0.56 -13.27
N LYS A 262 16.35 -1.19 -14.39
CA LYS A 262 15.60 -0.55 -15.48
C LYS A 262 14.19 -1.13 -15.44
N ASN A 263 13.19 -0.32 -15.78
CA ASN A 263 11.74 -0.64 -15.81
C ASN A 263 11.05 -0.60 -14.43
N GLY A 264 10.36 0.51 -14.14
CA GLY A 264 9.45 0.65 -12.98
C GLY A 264 10.11 0.89 -11.62
N LEU A 265 11.43 0.67 -11.50
CA LEU A 265 12.20 0.88 -10.29
C LEU A 265 13.48 1.63 -10.63
N ASP A 266 13.50 2.92 -10.36
CA ASP A 266 14.70 3.74 -10.37
C ASP A 266 15.12 3.97 -8.91
N PRO A 267 16.33 3.56 -8.47
CA PRO A 267 16.80 3.80 -7.11
C PRO A 267 16.80 5.27 -6.70
N GLU A 268 16.85 6.19 -7.68
CA GLU A 268 16.81 7.64 -7.49
C GLU A 268 15.37 8.20 -7.56
N LYS A 269 14.41 7.44 -8.10
CA LYS A 269 12.97 7.76 -8.09
C LYS A 269 12.20 6.67 -7.36
N THR A 270 12.25 6.73 -6.04
CA THR A 270 11.69 5.74 -5.12
C THR A 270 10.16 5.69 -5.08
N VAL A 271 9.45 6.52 -5.86
CA VAL A 271 7.99 6.67 -5.80
C VAL A 271 7.40 6.55 -7.20
N ILE A 272 7.38 5.34 -7.76
CA ILE A 272 6.70 5.03 -9.02
C ILE A 272 5.69 3.93 -8.74
N GLN A 273 4.44 4.10 -9.18
CA GLN A 273 3.36 3.15 -8.90
C GLN A 273 2.87 2.37 -10.13
N VAL A 274 3.53 2.53 -11.28
CA VAL A 274 3.08 1.92 -12.54
C VAL A 274 2.96 0.39 -12.43
N HIS A 275 3.90 -0.28 -11.78
CA HIS A 275 3.89 -1.74 -11.65
C HIS A 275 2.76 -2.26 -10.75
N TYR A 276 2.39 -1.53 -9.69
CA TYR A 276 1.18 -1.81 -8.89
C TYR A 276 -0.08 -1.66 -9.75
N LEU A 277 -0.24 -0.51 -10.39
CA LEU A 277 -1.50 -0.08 -10.98
C LEU A 277 -1.79 -0.74 -12.34
N LYS A 278 -0.80 -0.77 -13.24
CA LYS A 278 -0.97 -1.40 -14.56
C LYS A 278 -1.05 -2.93 -14.42
N GLY A 279 -0.29 -3.51 -13.48
CA GLY A 279 -0.42 -4.93 -13.12
C GLY A 279 -1.81 -5.27 -12.55
N PHE A 280 -2.35 -4.43 -11.65
CA PHE A 280 -3.71 -4.55 -11.15
C PHE A 280 -4.75 -4.61 -12.28
N PHE A 281 -4.68 -3.67 -13.23
CA PHE A 281 -5.64 -3.62 -14.34
C PHE A 281 -5.48 -4.78 -15.33
N LEU A 282 -4.26 -5.27 -15.58
CA LEU A 282 -4.04 -6.48 -16.36
C LEU A 282 -4.80 -7.68 -15.75
N LEU A 283 -4.66 -7.88 -14.44
CA LEU A 283 -5.31 -9.00 -13.75
C LEU A 283 -6.83 -8.85 -13.73
N ARG A 284 -7.35 -7.62 -13.54
CA ARG A 284 -8.78 -7.34 -13.65
C ARG A 284 -9.31 -7.62 -15.06
N HIS A 285 -8.57 -7.24 -16.10
CA HIS A 285 -8.92 -7.52 -17.50
C HIS A 285 -8.99 -9.02 -17.79
N LEU A 286 -8.00 -9.79 -17.31
CA LEU A 286 -7.98 -11.24 -17.45
C LEU A 286 -9.12 -11.90 -16.66
N GLU A 287 -9.41 -11.44 -15.44
CA GLU A 287 -10.54 -11.93 -14.64
C GLU A 287 -11.87 -11.73 -15.35
N GLN A 288 -12.13 -10.54 -15.91
CA GLN A 288 -13.38 -10.24 -16.63
C GLN A 288 -13.61 -11.21 -17.79
N LYS A 289 -12.56 -11.57 -18.53
CA LYS A 289 -12.64 -12.53 -19.64
C LYS A 289 -12.70 -13.99 -19.19
N ALA A 290 -12.01 -14.34 -18.11
CA ALA A 290 -11.95 -15.70 -17.59
C ALA A 290 -13.23 -16.10 -16.82
N GLY A 291 -13.83 -15.15 -16.12
CA GLY A 291 -14.80 -15.35 -15.05
C GLY A 291 -14.10 -15.47 -13.69
N SER A 292 -14.63 -14.75 -12.68
CA SER A 292 -14.01 -14.59 -11.35
C SER A 292 -13.63 -15.91 -10.67
N ASP A 293 -14.57 -16.86 -10.61
CA ASP A 293 -14.34 -18.15 -9.93
C ASP A 293 -13.20 -18.96 -10.56
N HIS A 294 -13.13 -19.00 -11.90
CA HIS A 294 -12.08 -19.72 -12.61
C HIS A 294 -10.72 -19.04 -12.45
N PHE A 295 -10.70 -17.70 -12.46
CA PHE A 295 -9.48 -16.92 -12.32
C PHE A 295 -8.88 -17.05 -10.91
N LEU A 296 -9.69 -16.88 -9.87
CA LEU A 296 -9.25 -17.07 -8.49
C LEU A 296 -8.82 -18.51 -8.22
N SER A 297 -9.55 -19.49 -8.75
CA SER A 297 -9.15 -20.90 -8.69
C SER A 297 -7.78 -21.13 -9.36
N ALA A 298 -7.53 -20.51 -10.52
CA ALA A 298 -6.23 -20.59 -11.20
C ALA A 298 -5.10 -20.00 -10.34
N LEU A 299 -5.29 -18.83 -9.72
CA LEU A 299 -4.30 -18.25 -8.81
C LEU A 299 -4.00 -19.15 -7.60
N LYS A 300 -5.05 -19.75 -7.03
CA LYS A 300 -4.91 -20.72 -5.93
C LYS A 300 -4.12 -21.96 -6.34
N ILE A 301 -4.37 -22.51 -7.53
CA ILE A 301 -3.61 -23.66 -8.02
C ILE A 301 -2.17 -23.25 -8.35
N PHE A 302 -1.96 -22.08 -8.95
CA PHE A 302 -0.64 -21.56 -9.29
C PHE A 302 0.25 -21.47 -8.06
N THR A 303 -0.21 -20.76 -7.02
CA THR A 303 0.54 -20.55 -5.79
C THR A 303 0.92 -21.87 -5.12
N ASN A 304 -0.01 -22.82 -5.02
CA ASN A 304 0.27 -24.15 -4.46
C ASN A 304 1.31 -24.96 -5.25
N GLN A 305 1.37 -24.79 -6.58
CA GLN A 305 2.33 -25.51 -7.44
C GLN A 305 3.70 -24.83 -7.54
N GLN A 306 3.78 -23.54 -7.28
CA GLN A 306 4.99 -22.73 -7.48
C GLN A 306 5.70 -22.34 -6.19
N LEU A 307 5.26 -22.82 -5.02
CA LEU A 307 5.96 -22.59 -3.75
C LEU A 307 7.45 -22.96 -3.85
N GLY A 308 8.33 -22.01 -3.54
CA GLY A 308 9.78 -22.17 -3.62
C GLY A 308 10.38 -22.00 -5.02
N HIS A 309 9.60 -21.57 -6.02
CA HIS A 309 10.06 -21.39 -7.38
C HIS A 309 9.97 -19.93 -7.85
N LEU A 310 10.92 -19.54 -8.70
CA LEU A 310 10.87 -18.29 -9.46
C LEU A 310 10.26 -18.52 -10.85
N PHE A 311 9.44 -17.59 -11.31
CA PHE A 311 8.77 -17.67 -12.62
C PHE A 311 8.91 -16.37 -13.41
N SER A 312 8.74 -16.45 -14.74
CA SER A 312 8.64 -15.26 -15.60
C SER A 312 7.18 -14.87 -15.83
N SER A 313 6.95 -13.66 -16.33
CA SER A 313 5.64 -13.19 -16.78
C SER A 313 4.99 -14.16 -17.78
N LYS A 314 5.79 -14.73 -18.70
CA LYS A 314 5.29 -15.71 -19.68
C LYS A 314 4.86 -17.01 -19.02
N ASP A 315 5.64 -17.52 -18.05
CA ASP A 315 5.30 -18.74 -17.31
C ASP A 315 3.96 -18.59 -16.58
N PHE A 316 3.79 -17.45 -15.89
CA PHE A 316 2.55 -17.10 -15.18
C PHE A 316 1.36 -16.98 -16.14
N LEU A 317 1.49 -16.20 -17.22
CA LEU A 317 0.39 -16.00 -18.17
C LEU A 317 0.02 -17.30 -18.89
N HIS A 318 0.99 -18.12 -19.32
CA HIS A 318 0.69 -19.44 -19.89
C HIS A 318 -0.07 -20.33 -18.92
N PHE A 319 0.28 -20.29 -17.63
CA PHE A 319 -0.43 -21.03 -16.62
C PHE A 319 -1.89 -20.57 -16.51
N ILE A 320 -2.13 -19.27 -16.40
CA ILE A 320 -3.48 -18.70 -16.30
C ILE A 320 -4.32 -19.05 -17.54
N PHE A 321 -3.79 -18.89 -18.76
CA PHE A 321 -4.50 -19.25 -19.99
C PHE A 321 -4.84 -20.73 -20.07
N LYS A 322 -3.96 -21.60 -19.56
CA LYS A 322 -4.20 -23.04 -19.48
C LYS A 322 -5.31 -23.39 -18.48
N GLN A 323 -5.37 -22.72 -17.33
CA GLN A 323 -6.36 -22.98 -16.28
C GLN A 323 -7.71 -22.30 -16.52
N CYS A 324 -7.77 -21.28 -17.37
CA CYS A 324 -9.00 -20.53 -17.66
C CYS A 324 -9.44 -20.72 -19.12
N PRO A 325 -10.24 -21.75 -19.45
CA PRO A 325 -10.63 -22.06 -20.83
C PRO A 325 -11.37 -20.93 -21.55
N ASN A 326 -12.07 -20.07 -20.81
CA ASN A 326 -12.78 -18.93 -21.39
C ASN A 326 -11.84 -17.88 -21.99
N LEU A 327 -10.61 -17.73 -21.47
CA LEU A 327 -9.60 -16.84 -22.07
C LEU A 327 -9.28 -17.27 -23.50
N GLY A 328 -9.07 -18.58 -23.73
CA GLY A 328 -8.78 -19.12 -25.05
C GLY A 328 -9.92 -18.91 -26.08
N LYS A 329 -11.17 -18.78 -25.62
CA LYS A 329 -12.33 -18.50 -26.48
C LYS A 329 -12.41 -17.04 -26.93
N THR A 330 -11.72 -16.14 -26.24
CA THR A 330 -11.72 -14.70 -26.58
C THR A 330 -10.81 -14.34 -27.76
N GLY A 331 -9.97 -15.27 -28.22
CA GLY A 331 -8.94 -15.01 -29.23
C GLY A 331 -7.68 -14.31 -28.69
N LEU A 332 -7.66 -13.96 -27.41
CA LEU A 332 -6.49 -13.41 -26.73
C LEU A 332 -5.37 -14.45 -26.66
N THR A 333 -4.12 -14.03 -26.83
CA THR A 333 -2.94 -14.90 -26.70
C THR A 333 -1.97 -14.33 -25.68
N VAL A 334 -1.11 -15.19 -25.11
CA VAL A 334 -0.08 -14.75 -24.15
C VAL A 334 0.88 -13.74 -24.78
N ASP A 335 1.28 -13.95 -26.04
CA ASP A 335 2.17 -13.02 -26.74
C ASP A 335 1.51 -11.65 -26.97
N GLN A 336 0.21 -11.61 -27.28
CA GLN A 336 -0.54 -10.36 -27.40
C GLN A 336 -0.61 -9.63 -26.05
N VAL A 337 -0.92 -10.35 -24.96
CA VAL A 337 -0.92 -9.77 -23.61
C VAL A 337 0.45 -9.21 -23.23
N CYS A 338 1.52 -9.96 -23.49
CA CYS A 338 2.88 -9.49 -23.22
C CYS A 338 3.17 -8.19 -23.97
N LYS A 339 2.87 -8.16 -25.27
CA LYS A 339 3.13 -7.00 -26.11
C LYS A 339 2.36 -5.76 -25.62
N ASP A 340 1.06 -5.89 -25.40
CA ASP A 340 0.19 -4.74 -25.14
C ASP A 340 0.30 -4.24 -23.70
N TRP A 341 0.43 -5.16 -22.74
CA TRP A 341 0.41 -4.82 -21.31
C TRP A 341 1.79 -4.75 -20.67
N LEU A 342 2.74 -5.58 -21.09
CA LEU A 342 4.03 -5.69 -20.40
C LEU A 342 5.14 -4.90 -21.11
N ASP A 343 5.18 -5.00 -22.43
CA ASP A 343 6.29 -4.49 -23.26
C ASP A 343 6.07 -3.04 -23.72
N SER A 344 4.81 -2.58 -23.76
CA SER A 344 4.43 -1.25 -24.24
C SER A 344 4.34 -0.22 -23.11
N SER A 345 4.83 0.99 -23.35
CA SER A 345 4.58 2.18 -22.52
C SER A 345 3.12 2.66 -22.69
N GLY A 346 2.68 3.55 -21.81
CA GLY A 346 1.33 4.09 -21.80
C GLY A 346 0.26 3.10 -21.32
N LEU A 347 -1.00 3.42 -21.64
CA LEU A 347 -2.15 2.58 -21.33
C LEU A 347 -2.45 1.62 -22.48
N PRO A 348 -2.78 0.35 -22.19
CA PRO A 348 -3.33 -0.56 -23.18
C PRO A 348 -4.70 -0.09 -23.67
N GLN A 349 -5.02 -0.33 -24.95
CA GLN A 349 -6.29 0.10 -25.56
C GLN A 349 -7.52 -0.47 -24.84
N GLU A 350 -7.40 -1.68 -24.30
CA GLU A 350 -8.45 -2.32 -23.52
C GLU A 350 -8.81 -1.53 -22.26
N LEU A 351 -7.83 -0.84 -21.66
CA LEU A 351 -8.03 -0.08 -20.43
C LEU A 351 -8.83 1.21 -20.66
N ASP A 352 -8.68 1.86 -21.82
CA ASP A 352 -9.53 2.99 -22.21
C ASP A 352 -11.00 2.57 -22.26
N THR A 353 -11.26 1.35 -22.73
CA THR A 353 -12.62 0.80 -22.79
C THR A 353 -13.15 0.51 -21.38
N MET A 354 -12.32 -0.09 -20.51
CA MET A 354 -12.67 -0.40 -19.13
C MET A 354 -13.02 0.84 -18.30
N SER A 355 -12.43 2.01 -18.59
CA SER A 355 -12.71 3.24 -17.86
C SER A 355 -14.21 3.59 -17.85
N SER A 356 -14.91 3.33 -18.96
CA SER A 356 -16.35 3.56 -19.09
C SER A 356 -17.21 2.60 -18.26
N GLU A 357 -16.68 1.41 -17.95
CA GLU A 357 -17.34 0.35 -17.19
C GLU A 357 -17.14 0.49 -15.67
N LEU A 358 -16.20 1.33 -15.23
CA LEU A 358 -15.91 1.55 -13.80
C LEU A 358 -16.98 2.39 -13.10
N CYS A 359 -17.99 2.90 -13.83
CA CYS A 359 -19.06 3.72 -13.26
C CYS A 359 -19.87 2.93 -12.22
N SER A 360 -20.09 3.55 -11.05
CA SER A 360 -20.90 2.99 -9.97
C SER A 360 -21.76 4.10 -9.34
N PRO A 361 -22.88 3.75 -8.68
CA PRO A 361 -23.66 4.73 -7.94
C PRO A 361 -22.81 5.53 -6.93
N TYR A 362 -21.85 4.86 -6.27
CA TYR A 362 -20.95 5.54 -5.32
C TYR A 362 -20.10 6.62 -5.97
N ILE A 363 -19.69 6.44 -7.23
CA ILE A 363 -18.92 7.43 -7.99
C ILE A 363 -19.85 8.55 -8.46
N GLN A 364 -21.00 8.19 -9.06
CA GLN A 364 -21.95 9.16 -9.60
C GLN A 364 -22.49 10.09 -8.51
N ASP A 365 -22.78 9.57 -7.32
CA ASP A 365 -23.25 10.35 -6.17
C ASP A 365 -22.24 11.44 -5.78
N ILE A 366 -20.93 11.19 -5.93
CA ILE A 366 -19.89 12.18 -5.65
C ILE A 366 -19.83 13.23 -6.75
N TYR A 367 -19.83 12.81 -8.02
CA TYR A 367 -19.84 13.75 -9.15
C TYR A 367 -21.04 14.70 -9.11
N ASP A 368 -22.23 14.16 -8.82
CA ASP A 368 -23.47 14.94 -8.72
C ASP A 368 -23.42 15.96 -7.57
N GLN A 369 -22.85 15.56 -6.42
CA GLN A 369 -22.66 16.47 -5.28
C GLN A 369 -21.68 17.60 -5.61
N VAL A 370 -20.51 17.28 -6.15
CA VAL A 370 -19.50 18.27 -6.51
C VAL A 370 -20.06 19.24 -7.57
N ALA A 371 -20.77 18.73 -8.57
CA ALA A 371 -21.45 19.54 -9.58
C ALA A 371 -22.51 20.47 -8.96
N SER A 372 -23.32 19.96 -8.04
CA SER A 372 -24.32 20.75 -7.30
C SER A 372 -23.68 21.86 -6.47
N ILE A 373 -22.58 21.57 -5.77
CA ILE A 373 -21.82 22.56 -5.00
C ILE A 373 -21.28 23.65 -5.91
N LYS A 374 -20.63 23.29 -7.03
CA LYS A 374 -20.12 24.24 -8.03
C LYS A 374 -21.20 25.19 -8.53
N LEU A 375 -22.35 24.64 -8.93
CA LEU A 375 -23.49 25.42 -9.41
C LEU A 375 -23.98 26.39 -8.32
N SER A 376 -24.12 25.90 -7.08
CA SER A 376 -24.56 26.73 -5.95
C SER A 376 -23.58 27.87 -5.65
N LYS A 377 -22.28 27.66 -5.78
CA LYS A 377 -21.26 28.68 -5.53
C LYS A 377 -21.18 29.71 -6.67
N SER A 378 -21.37 29.28 -7.91
CA SER A 378 -21.49 30.17 -9.06
C SER A 378 -22.71 31.09 -8.94
N LEU A 379 -23.88 30.54 -8.58
CA LEU A 379 -25.13 31.30 -8.43
C LEU A 379 -25.15 32.21 -7.19
N ASN A 380 -24.51 31.83 -6.09
CA ASN A 380 -24.52 32.69 -4.89
C ASN A 380 -23.57 33.89 -5.00
N ARG A 381 -22.59 33.86 -5.91
CA ARG A 381 -21.82 35.06 -6.26
C ARG A 381 -22.70 36.16 -6.86
N SER A 382 -23.85 35.84 -7.46
CA SER A 382 -24.76 36.82 -8.05
C SER A 382 -25.91 37.27 -7.14
N VAL A 383 -26.24 36.53 -6.06
CA VAL A 383 -27.45 36.81 -5.24
C VAL A 383 -27.18 36.98 -3.73
N GLY A 384 -25.95 36.80 -3.24
CA GLY A 384 -25.59 37.11 -1.85
C GLY A 384 -26.25 36.22 -0.77
N LYS A 385 -26.82 35.06 -1.15
CA LYS A 385 -27.38 34.08 -0.21
C LYS A 385 -26.30 33.09 0.27
N LYS A 386 -26.34 32.75 1.56
CA LYS A 386 -25.51 31.70 2.17
C LYS A 386 -26.12 30.32 1.88
N SER A 387 -25.49 29.54 1.01
CA SER A 387 -25.77 28.09 0.85
C SER A 387 -25.12 27.31 2.00
N LYS A 388 -25.83 26.31 2.55
CA LYS A 388 -25.30 25.36 3.53
C LYS A 388 -24.85 24.09 2.81
N LEU A 389 -23.57 23.75 2.91
CA LEU A 389 -22.98 22.56 2.31
C LEU A 389 -23.50 21.29 3.01
N SER A 390 -23.69 21.40 4.33
CA SER A 390 -24.02 20.31 5.26
C SER A 390 -25.26 19.49 4.89
N HIS A 391 -26.33 20.08 4.36
CA HIS A 391 -27.56 19.32 4.08
C HIS A 391 -27.41 18.30 2.94
N ASN A 392 -26.54 18.54 1.96
CA ASN A 392 -26.36 17.65 0.80
C ASN A 392 -25.37 16.51 1.09
N ILE A 393 -24.37 16.75 1.94
CA ILE A 393 -23.32 15.77 2.23
C ILE A 393 -23.74 14.85 3.39
N LEU A 394 -24.38 15.40 4.44
CA LEU A 394 -24.81 14.61 5.60
C LEU A 394 -25.89 13.57 5.26
N SER A 395 -26.65 13.76 4.19
CA SER A 395 -27.66 12.80 3.76
C SER A 395 -27.06 11.50 3.21
N LEU A 396 -25.81 11.50 2.79
CA LEU A 396 -25.21 10.38 2.06
C LEU A 396 -24.26 9.51 2.90
N GLN A 397 -23.87 9.96 4.11
CA GLN A 397 -22.97 9.22 5.01
C GLN A 397 -21.77 8.60 4.27
N LEU A 398 -21.02 9.45 3.55
CA LEU A 398 -19.95 9.02 2.65
C LEU A 398 -18.90 8.16 3.36
N ILE A 399 -18.56 7.03 2.74
CA ILE A 399 -17.46 6.16 3.16
C ILE A 399 -16.11 6.84 2.89
N PRO A 400 -15.00 6.43 3.54
CA PRO A 400 -13.71 7.10 3.38
C PRO A 400 -13.25 7.26 1.92
N GLU A 401 -13.41 6.24 1.07
CA GLU A 401 -13.04 6.31 -0.34
C GLU A 401 -13.86 7.35 -1.13
N GLN A 402 -15.13 7.52 -0.76
CA GLN A 402 -16.00 8.56 -1.32
C GLN A 402 -15.60 9.95 -0.84
N GLN A 403 -15.15 10.07 0.42
CA GLN A 403 -14.64 11.33 0.97
C GLN A 403 -13.35 11.76 0.29
N VAL A 404 -12.41 10.83 0.04
CA VAL A 404 -11.19 11.06 -0.74
C VAL A 404 -11.55 11.58 -2.13
N LEU A 405 -12.34 10.82 -2.90
CA LEU A 405 -12.74 11.23 -4.25
C LEU A 405 -13.44 12.60 -4.25
N PHE A 406 -14.30 12.87 -3.27
CA PHE A 406 -14.99 14.15 -3.14
C PHE A 406 -14.00 15.30 -2.92
N LEU A 407 -13.04 15.15 -2.00
CA LEU A 407 -12.03 16.17 -1.71
C LEU A 407 -11.10 16.40 -2.91
N ASP A 408 -10.64 15.33 -3.57
CA ASP A 408 -9.81 15.41 -4.77
C ASP A 408 -10.51 16.20 -5.88
N LEU A 409 -11.78 15.90 -6.15
CA LEU A 409 -12.55 16.60 -7.19
C LEU A 409 -12.74 18.08 -6.86
N LEU A 410 -12.86 18.47 -5.59
CA LEU A 410 -12.91 19.88 -5.20
C LEU A 410 -11.60 20.61 -5.53
N VAL A 411 -10.46 19.93 -5.40
CA VAL A 411 -9.13 20.46 -5.79
C VAL A 411 -9.00 20.53 -7.30
N GLU A 412 -9.19 19.42 -8.01
CA GLU A 412 -9.06 19.31 -9.46
C GLU A 412 -9.93 20.34 -10.19
N ASP A 413 -11.16 20.51 -9.71
CA ASP A 413 -12.10 21.44 -10.32
C ASP A 413 -11.99 22.88 -9.79
N SER A 414 -11.00 23.16 -8.94
CA SER A 414 -10.73 24.48 -8.37
C SER A 414 -11.97 25.13 -7.73
N VAL A 415 -12.78 24.34 -7.01
CA VAL A 415 -14.05 24.79 -6.45
C VAL A 415 -13.80 25.76 -5.30
N THR A 416 -14.09 27.06 -5.47
CA THR A 416 -13.83 28.06 -4.42
C THR A 416 -14.71 27.85 -3.18
N LEU A 417 -14.07 27.59 -2.03
CA LEU A 417 -14.73 27.38 -0.74
C LEU A 417 -14.54 28.58 0.20
N SER A 418 -15.54 28.86 1.03
CA SER A 418 -15.46 29.86 2.10
C SER A 418 -14.92 29.25 3.39
N SER A 419 -14.48 30.07 4.35
CA SER A 419 -14.06 29.58 5.68
C SER A 419 -15.16 28.77 6.40
N ASN A 420 -16.44 29.03 6.12
CA ASN A 420 -17.52 28.25 6.70
C ASN A 420 -17.66 26.88 6.03
N ASP A 421 -17.42 26.78 4.72
CA ASP A 421 -17.46 25.51 4.01
C ASP A 421 -16.36 24.57 4.48
N PHE A 422 -15.13 25.07 4.64
CA PHE A 422 -14.04 24.29 5.24
C PHE A 422 -14.42 23.82 6.65
N LYS A 423 -15.00 24.70 7.48
CA LYS A 423 -15.43 24.32 8.83
C LYS A 423 -16.47 23.18 8.79
N GLU A 424 -17.48 23.31 7.93
CA GLU A 424 -18.52 22.29 7.75
C GLU A 424 -17.91 20.96 7.27
N LEU A 425 -17.07 20.99 6.24
CA LEU A 425 -16.39 19.79 5.72
C LEU A 425 -15.53 19.10 6.78
N ARG A 426 -14.75 19.88 7.54
CA ARG A 426 -13.89 19.35 8.59
C ARG A 426 -14.69 18.62 9.67
N GLU A 427 -15.86 19.15 10.03
CA GLU A 427 -16.78 18.55 11.00
C GLU A 427 -17.49 17.31 10.44
N ILE A 428 -17.96 17.36 9.19
CA ILE A 428 -18.69 16.26 8.55
C ILE A 428 -17.79 15.04 8.34
N PHE A 429 -16.59 15.25 7.82
CA PHE A 429 -15.62 14.18 7.59
C PHE A 429 -14.78 13.84 8.82
N GLN A 430 -15.00 14.54 9.95
CA GLN A 430 -14.30 14.31 11.21
C GLN A 430 -12.78 14.23 11.02
N ILE A 431 -12.21 15.17 10.23
CA ILE A 431 -10.84 15.10 9.69
C ILE A 431 -9.79 14.73 10.74
N SER A 432 -9.90 15.22 11.98
CA SER A 432 -8.96 14.90 13.06
C SER A 432 -8.81 13.41 13.39
N THR A 433 -9.85 12.62 13.12
CA THR A 433 -9.90 11.17 13.40
C THR A 433 -10.23 10.35 12.15
N ALA A 434 -10.36 10.99 10.99
CA ALA A 434 -10.56 10.31 9.71
C ALA A 434 -9.37 9.42 9.38
N ASN A 435 -9.57 8.48 8.45
CA ASN A 435 -8.46 7.69 7.96
C ASN A 435 -7.40 8.60 7.28
N PRO A 436 -6.12 8.20 7.25
CA PRO A 436 -5.08 9.09 6.72
C PRO A 436 -5.20 9.43 5.22
N GLU A 437 -5.89 8.62 4.41
CA GLU A 437 -6.16 8.98 3.02
C GLU A 437 -7.08 10.19 2.91
N VAL A 438 -8.16 10.24 3.71
CA VAL A 438 -9.05 11.41 3.77
C VAL A 438 -8.31 12.63 4.32
N GLN A 439 -7.45 12.43 5.33
CA GLN A 439 -6.63 13.51 5.87
C GLN A 439 -5.65 14.06 4.84
N HIS A 440 -5.06 13.20 4.00
CA HIS A 440 -4.18 13.62 2.90
C HIS A 440 -4.91 14.52 1.91
N SER A 441 -6.03 14.05 1.33
CA SER A 441 -6.83 14.84 0.39
C SER A 441 -7.36 16.14 1.01
N TRP A 442 -7.66 16.13 2.32
CA TRP A 442 -7.98 17.35 3.04
C TRP A 442 -6.82 18.34 3.08
N CYS A 443 -5.59 17.86 3.34
CA CYS A 443 -4.40 18.71 3.34
C CYS A 443 -4.17 19.33 1.96
N GLU A 444 -4.32 18.56 0.87
CA GLU A 444 -4.23 19.07 -0.50
C GLU A 444 -5.28 20.16 -0.76
N LEU A 445 -6.52 19.98 -0.31
CA LEU A 445 -7.57 21.00 -0.41
C LEU A 445 -7.24 22.27 0.38
N VAL A 446 -6.69 22.12 1.58
CA VAL A 446 -6.27 23.24 2.42
C VAL A 446 -5.12 24.03 1.78
N ILE A 447 -4.14 23.34 1.22
CA ILE A 447 -2.97 23.94 0.56
C ILE A 447 -3.37 24.66 -0.73
N SER A 448 -4.11 23.96 -1.60
CA SER A 448 -4.53 24.47 -2.92
C SER A 448 -5.40 25.73 -2.85
N GLN A 449 -6.17 25.90 -1.77
CA GLN A 449 -6.99 27.12 -1.56
C GLN A 449 -6.39 28.10 -0.55
N HIS A 450 -5.14 27.89 -0.14
CA HIS A 450 -4.43 28.71 0.84
C HIS A 450 -5.23 28.93 2.14
N ALA A 451 -5.92 27.90 2.63
CA ALA A 451 -6.81 27.97 3.78
C ALA A 451 -6.03 27.96 5.12
N THR A 452 -5.29 29.03 5.38
CA THR A 452 -4.32 29.18 6.50
C THR A 452 -4.88 28.90 7.89
N ARG A 453 -6.21 28.97 8.08
CA ARG A 453 -6.88 28.59 9.33
C ARG A 453 -6.64 27.13 9.73
N TRP A 454 -6.33 26.26 8.78
CA TRP A 454 -6.22 24.81 8.98
C TRP A 454 -4.78 24.28 8.83
N LEU A 455 -3.77 25.16 8.95
CA LEU A 455 -2.35 24.77 8.91
C LEU A 455 -1.98 23.72 9.96
N ASP A 456 -2.68 23.70 11.10
CA ASP A 456 -2.43 22.73 12.17
C ASP A 456 -2.82 21.30 11.76
N ASP A 457 -3.83 21.12 10.90
CA ASP A 457 -4.18 19.81 10.36
C ASP A 457 -3.05 19.30 9.45
N VAL A 458 -2.54 20.15 8.55
CA VAL A 458 -1.39 19.85 7.68
C VAL A 458 -0.13 19.55 8.49
N ARG A 459 0.14 20.32 9.55
CA ARG A 459 1.26 20.08 10.47
C ARG A 459 1.18 18.71 11.11
N THR A 460 0.00 18.36 11.62
CA THR A 460 -0.23 17.10 12.32
C THR A 460 0.01 15.94 11.36
N PHE A 461 -0.51 16.04 10.13
CA PHE A 461 -0.35 15.03 9.11
C PHE A 461 1.13 14.80 8.75
N LEU A 462 1.88 15.86 8.45
CA LEU A 462 3.31 15.79 8.10
C LEU A 462 4.19 15.18 9.20
N ILE A 463 3.81 15.31 10.47
CA ILE A 463 4.59 14.77 11.60
C ILE A 463 4.25 13.30 11.85
N HIS A 464 2.96 12.93 11.77
CA HIS A 464 2.47 11.62 12.23
C HIS A 464 2.25 10.60 11.11
N HIS A 465 2.13 11.03 9.86
CA HIS A 465 1.87 10.18 8.69
C HIS A 465 2.97 10.37 7.63
N GLN A 466 4.25 10.25 8.02
CA GLN A 466 5.37 10.58 7.13
C GLN A 466 5.41 9.70 5.86
N SER A 467 4.96 8.43 5.96
CA SER A 467 4.81 7.52 4.81
C SER A 467 3.88 8.05 3.70
N MET A 468 3.01 9.01 4.01
CA MET A 468 2.07 9.62 3.07
C MET A 468 2.31 11.13 2.89
N GLY A 469 3.09 11.75 3.78
CA GLY A 469 3.30 13.20 3.80
C GLY A 469 4.37 13.73 2.86
N VAL A 470 5.18 12.87 2.24
CA VAL A 470 6.32 13.27 1.40
C VAL A 470 5.89 14.22 0.28
N TYR A 471 4.83 13.87 -0.44
CA TYR A 471 4.31 14.66 -1.57
C TYR A 471 3.85 16.07 -1.15
N LEU A 472 3.27 16.21 0.04
CA LEU A 472 2.77 17.48 0.54
C LEU A 472 3.87 18.53 0.73
N TYR A 473 5.14 18.13 0.93
CA TYR A 473 6.24 19.10 0.93
C TYR A 473 6.37 19.81 -0.42
N GLY A 474 6.20 19.09 -1.54
CA GLY A 474 6.16 19.68 -2.88
C GLY A 474 5.01 20.66 -3.04
N GLU A 475 3.79 20.24 -2.69
CA GLU A 475 2.58 21.09 -2.76
C GLU A 475 2.71 22.37 -1.92
N LEU A 476 3.26 22.25 -0.71
CA LEU A 476 3.51 23.41 0.16
C LEU A 476 4.45 24.42 -0.48
N MET A 477 5.49 23.95 -1.17
CA MET A 477 6.46 24.82 -1.84
C MET A 477 5.87 25.44 -3.11
N ILE A 478 5.19 24.65 -3.93
CA ILE A 478 4.51 25.07 -5.17
C ILE A 478 3.40 26.09 -4.89
N SER A 479 2.77 26.05 -3.71
CA SER A 479 1.73 27.01 -3.32
C SER A 479 2.20 28.47 -3.31
N GLU A 480 3.50 28.74 -3.26
CA GLU A 480 4.13 30.07 -3.15
C GLU A 480 3.62 30.95 -1.99
N HIS A 481 2.89 30.35 -1.04
CA HIS A 481 2.29 31.06 0.07
C HIS A 481 3.20 30.97 1.31
N SER A 482 3.69 32.12 1.78
CA SER A 482 4.71 32.22 2.84
C SER A 482 4.41 31.41 4.12
N ALA A 483 3.15 31.40 4.57
CA ALA A 483 2.75 30.61 5.75
C ALA A 483 2.88 29.09 5.54
N PHE A 484 2.60 28.58 4.33
CA PHE A 484 2.69 27.16 3.98
C PHE A 484 4.15 26.74 3.76
N GLN A 485 4.94 27.57 3.07
CA GLN A 485 6.38 27.34 2.95
C GLN A 485 7.08 27.32 4.31
N LYS A 486 6.73 28.27 5.20
CA LYS A 486 7.23 28.25 6.58
C LYS A 486 6.84 26.97 7.32
N LEU A 487 5.57 26.54 7.18
CA LEU A 487 5.11 25.29 7.78
C LEU A 487 5.95 24.10 7.29
N ALA A 488 6.27 24.04 6.00
CA ALA A 488 7.10 22.98 5.42
C ALA A 488 8.48 22.92 6.10
N PHE A 489 9.20 24.04 6.18
CA PHE A 489 10.50 24.08 6.87
C PHE A 489 10.40 23.75 8.36
N ASP A 490 9.38 24.27 9.05
CA ASP A 490 9.16 24.02 10.48
C ASP A 490 8.88 22.52 10.75
N CYS A 491 8.08 21.86 9.91
CA CYS A 491 7.82 20.43 10.00
C CYS A 491 9.09 19.62 9.71
N PHE A 492 9.77 19.93 8.60
CA PHE A 492 10.97 19.22 8.17
C PHE A 492 12.05 19.23 9.26
N SER A 493 12.32 20.38 9.88
CA SER A 493 13.31 20.51 10.96
C SER A 493 13.04 19.61 12.18
N LYS A 494 11.78 19.19 12.39
CA LYS A 494 11.39 18.29 13.49
C LYS A 494 11.58 16.81 13.14
N VAL A 495 11.44 16.45 11.88
CA VAL A 495 11.39 15.04 11.44
C VAL A 495 12.62 14.59 10.65
N GLU A 496 13.43 15.51 10.11
CA GLU A 496 14.56 15.21 9.21
C GLU A 496 15.54 14.18 9.79
N LYS A 497 15.73 14.17 11.12
CA LYS A 497 16.67 13.26 11.81
C LYS A 497 16.18 11.81 11.87
N PHE A 498 14.89 11.60 11.65
CA PHE A 498 14.23 10.30 11.73
C PHE A 498 13.83 9.78 10.35
N MET A 499 13.80 10.65 9.33
CA MET A 499 13.46 10.27 7.97
C MET A 499 14.49 9.29 7.39
N PRO A 500 14.04 8.23 6.71
CA PRO A 500 14.92 7.38 5.91
C PRO A 500 15.65 8.19 4.83
N GLU A 501 16.86 7.79 4.47
CA GLU A 501 17.75 8.58 3.61
C GLU A 501 17.11 8.93 2.25
N GLY A 502 16.44 7.97 1.59
CA GLY A 502 15.77 8.22 0.30
C GLY A 502 14.66 9.26 0.39
N THR A 503 13.80 9.14 1.42
CA THR A 503 12.76 10.14 1.72
C THR A 503 13.37 11.49 2.08
N LEU A 504 14.42 11.51 2.88
CA LEU A 504 15.12 12.73 3.30
C LEU A 504 15.66 13.50 2.10
N GLN A 505 16.32 12.81 1.16
CA GLN A 505 16.84 13.44 -0.06
C GLN A 505 15.72 13.95 -0.96
N THR A 506 14.63 13.20 -1.08
CA THR A 506 13.44 13.59 -1.85
C THR A 506 12.80 14.87 -1.28
N VAL A 507 12.60 14.95 0.03
CA VAL A 507 12.04 16.17 0.66
C VAL A 507 13.02 17.35 0.56
N LYS A 508 14.33 17.12 0.71
CA LYS A 508 15.34 18.17 0.55
C LYS A 508 15.34 18.77 -0.85
N SER A 509 15.19 17.96 -1.90
CA SER A 509 15.17 18.47 -3.28
C SER A 509 13.95 19.36 -3.56
N MET A 510 12.81 19.09 -2.88
CA MET A 510 11.61 19.93 -2.95
C MET A 510 11.78 21.24 -2.17
N LEU A 511 12.38 21.20 -0.98
CA LEU A 511 12.53 22.36 -0.09
C LEU A 511 13.65 23.31 -0.49
N PHE A 512 14.73 22.77 -1.08
CA PHE A 512 15.93 23.51 -1.45
C PHE A 512 16.24 23.26 -2.93
N PRO A 513 15.37 23.71 -3.86
CA PRO A 513 15.61 23.53 -5.28
C PRO A 513 16.90 24.26 -5.68
N SER A 514 17.78 23.53 -6.38
CA SER A 514 19.09 23.97 -6.84
C SER A 514 19.02 24.99 -7.97
#